data_AF-A0A554MGK1-F1
#
_entry.id   AF-A0A554MGK1-F1
#
_cell.length_a   1.000
_cell.length_b   1.000
_cell.length_c   1.000
_cell.angle_alpha   90.00
_cell.angle_beta   90.00
_cell.angle_gamma   90.00
#
_symmetry.space_group_name_H-M   'P 1'
#
loop_
_entity.id
_entity.type
_entity.pdbx_description
1 polymer ?
#
loop_
_entity_poly.entity_id
_entity_poly.type
_entity_poly.pdbx_seq_one_letter_code
_entity_poly.pdbx_strand_id
1 'polypeptide(L)'
;MLTVADPKAVMREDLEVLQGYAFQMISRSIDLDGLSPRGREDLLKRMKEFFAIGISFGLTEKELTCLILKNYRDEKRIGCGCATCEAKLREKEE
;
A
#
# COMPACT_ATOMS: atom_id res chain seq x y z
N MET A 1 -13.86 9.82 29.82
CA MET A 1 -12.73 8.91 29.59
C MET A 1 -12.40 8.98 28.10
N LEU A 2 -11.28 9.59 27.73
CA LEU A 2 -10.75 9.48 26.36
C LEU A 2 -10.12 8.09 26.27
N THR A 3 -10.83 7.13 25.69
CA THR A 3 -10.24 5.84 25.34
C THR A 3 -9.22 6.09 24.26
N VAL A 4 -7.93 6.05 24.62
CA VAL A 4 -6.84 6.08 23.64
C VAL A 4 -7.04 4.86 22.74
N ALA A 5 -7.31 5.09 21.46
CA ALA A 5 -7.49 4.00 20.50
C ALA A 5 -6.22 3.14 20.47
N ASP A 6 -6.38 1.82 20.39
CA ASP A 6 -5.25 0.90 20.25
C ASP A 6 -4.46 1.27 18.98
N PRO A 7 -3.19 1.68 19.08
CA PRO A 7 -2.40 2.09 17.92
C PRO A 7 -2.29 0.99 16.87
N LYS A 8 -2.35 -0.30 17.27
CA LYS A 8 -2.36 -1.42 16.32
C LYS A 8 -3.66 -1.52 15.54
N ALA A 9 -4.79 -1.17 16.17
CA ALA A 9 -6.09 -1.13 15.49
C ALA A 9 -6.12 0.01 14.47
N VAL A 10 -5.69 1.21 14.88
CA VAL A 10 -5.59 2.39 14.00
C VAL A 10 -4.69 2.10 12.80
N MET A 11 -3.48 1.56 13.06
CA MET A 11 -2.53 1.23 12.00
C MET A 11 -3.07 0.19 11.00
N ARG A 12 -3.92 -0.74 11.46
CA ARG A 12 -4.56 -1.74 10.57
C ARG A 12 -5.61 -1.09 9.69
N GLU A 13 -6.48 -0.26 10.26
CA GLU A 13 -7.50 0.47 9.50
C GLU A 13 -6.86 1.38 8.45
N ASP A 14 -5.82 2.12 8.83
CA ASP A 14 -5.08 2.96 7.90
C ASP A 14 -4.41 2.14 6.79
N LEU A 15 -3.81 0.99 7.13
CA LEU A 15 -3.19 0.12 6.14
C LEU A 15 -4.19 -0.36 5.08
N GLU A 16 -5.38 -0.81 5.50
CA GLU A 16 -6.42 -1.28 4.58
C GLU A 16 -6.88 -0.17 3.63
N VAL A 17 -7.09 1.05 4.14
CA VAL A 17 -7.49 2.19 3.32
C VAL A 17 -6.37 2.64 2.38
N LEU A 18 -5.12 2.70 2.86
CA LEU A 18 -3.95 3.07 2.05
C LEU A 18 -3.69 2.06 0.94
N GLN A 19 -3.91 0.76 1.19
CA GLN A 19 -3.88 -0.28 0.15
C GLN A 19 -4.96 -0.04 -0.91
N GLY A 20 -6.16 0.38 -0.50
CA GLY A 20 -7.23 0.77 -1.43
C GLY A 20 -6.85 1.95 -2.32
N TYR A 21 -6.26 3.01 -1.76
CA TYR A 21 -5.75 4.14 -2.55
C TYR A 21 -4.62 3.71 -3.48
N ALA A 22 -3.65 2.94 -2.99
CA ALA A 22 -2.56 2.43 -3.82
C ALA A 22 -3.07 1.60 -5.00
N PHE A 23 -4.06 0.74 -4.79
CA PHE A 23 -4.71 -0.01 -5.86
C PHE A 23 -5.38 0.91 -6.89
N GLN A 24 -6.15 1.90 -6.46
CA GLN A 24 -6.80 2.84 -7.38
C GLN A 24 -5.77 3.62 -8.20
N MET A 25 -4.74 4.17 -7.54
CA MET A 25 -3.74 4.99 -8.21
C MET A 25 -2.94 4.17 -9.23
N ILE A 26 -2.57 2.94 -8.87
CA ILE A 26 -1.72 2.13 -9.73
C ILE A 26 -2.51 1.37 -10.80
N SER A 27 -3.63 0.74 -10.45
CA SER A 27 -4.42 -0.10 -11.39
C SER A 27 -5.32 0.73 -12.32
N ARG A 28 -5.77 1.91 -11.87
CA ARG A 28 -6.61 2.80 -12.68
C ARG A 28 -5.85 4.01 -13.22
N SER A 29 -4.53 4.08 -12.98
CA SER A 29 -3.67 5.20 -13.38
C SER A 29 -4.25 6.56 -12.95
N ILE A 30 -4.77 6.59 -11.72
CA ILE A 30 -5.34 7.81 -11.12
C ILE A 30 -4.21 8.50 -10.35
N ASP A 31 -3.90 9.73 -10.74
CA ASP A 31 -2.97 10.56 -9.98
C ASP A 31 -3.67 11.20 -8.76
N LEU A 32 -2.87 11.80 -7.87
CA LEU A 32 -3.37 12.53 -6.69
C LEU A 32 -4.44 13.57 -7.03
N ASP A 33 -4.33 14.22 -8.19
CA ASP A 33 -5.28 15.23 -8.66
C ASP A 33 -6.57 14.62 -9.24
N GLY A 34 -6.57 13.31 -9.52
CA GLY A 34 -7.77 12.56 -9.90
C GLY A 34 -8.61 12.11 -8.69
N LEU A 35 -8.13 12.30 -7.46
CA LEU A 35 -8.91 12.09 -6.25
C LEU A 35 -9.81 13.29 -5.96
N SER A 36 -10.98 13.02 -5.37
CA SER A 36 -11.79 14.10 -4.80
C SER A 36 -11.02 14.84 -3.69
N PRO A 37 -11.32 16.12 -3.40
CA PRO A 37 -10.65 16.88 -2.34
C PRO A 37 -10.68 16.16 -0.99
N ARG A 38 -11.82 15.53 -0.65
CA ARG A 38 -11.97 14.72 0.57
C ARG A 38 -11.11 13.46 0.55
N GLY A 39 -11.01 12.78 -0.60
CA GLY A 39 -10.16 11.60 -0.75
C GLY A 39 -8.67 11.94 -0.62
N ARG A 40 -8.25 13.09 -1.15
CA ARG A 40 -6.87 13.58 -0.97
C ARG A 40 -6.56 13.91 0.49
N GLU A 41 -7.49 14.58 1.18
CA GLU A 41 -7.34 14.90 2.60
C GLU A 41 -7.26 13.63 3.46
N ASP A 42 -8.16 12.67 3.22
CA ASP A 42 -8.18 11.38 3.93
C ASP A 42 -6.89 10.59 3.68
N LEU A 43 -6.43 10.47 2.43
CA LEU A 43 -5.17 9.84 2.07
C LEU A 43 -3.98 10.45 2.83
N LEU A 44 -3.85 11.77 2.80
CA LEU A 44 -2.73 12.47 3.46
C LEU A 44 -2.77 12.32 4.98
N LYS A 45 -3.97 12.40 5.58
CA LYS A 45 -4.16 12.21 7.02
C LYS A 45 -3.73 10.81 7.44
N ARG A 46 -4.22 9.78 6.74
CA ARG A 46 -3.91 8.37 7.05
C ARG A 46 -2.46 8.03 6.80
N MET A 47 -1.84 8.56 5.74
CA MET A 47 -0.40 8.40 5.54
C MET A 47 0.40 8.97 6.71
N LYS A 48 0.06 10.18 7.16
CA LYS A 48 0.75 10.81 8.29
C LYS A 48 0.61 9.99 9.58
N GLU A 49 -0.59 9.52 9.88
CA GLU A 49 -0.88 8.72 11.08
C GLU A 49 -0.22 7.34 11.02
N PHE A 50 -0.36 6.62 9.92
CA PHE A 50 0.27 5.32 9.68
C PHE A 50 1.79 5.37 9.82
N PHE A 51 2.45 6.38 9.23
CA PHE A 51 3.90 6.53 9.33
C PHE A 51 4.33 6.89 10.75
N ALA A 52 3.61 7.78 11.43
CA ALA A 52 3.92 8.14 12.82
C ALA A 52 3.85 6.92 13.75
N ILE A 53 2.78 6.13 13.65
CA ILE A 53 2.60 4.91 14.46
C ILE A 53 3.65 3.86 14.08
N GLY A 54 3.87 3.62 12.78
CA GLY A 54 4.82 2.63 12.29
C GLY A 54 6.26 2.92 12.72
N ILE A 55 6.70 4.17 12.61
CA ILE A 55 8.03 4.61 13.07
C ILE A 55 8.16 4.44 14.59
N SER A 56 7.09 4.70 15.36
CA SER A 56 7.10 4.47 16.82
C SER A 56 7.29 2.99 17.19
N PHE A 57 6.96 2.06 16.30
CA PHE A 57 7.22 0.63 16.44
C PHE A 57 8.57 0.18 15.85
N GLY A 58 9.41 1.11 15.40
CA GLY A 58 10.74 0.82 14.85
C GLY A 58 10.72 0.37 13.40
N LEU A 59 9.61 0.54 12.68
CA LEU A 59 9.56 0.28 11.24
C LEU A 59 10.14 1.46 10.47
N THR A 60 10.88 1.14 9.41
CA THR A 60 11.39 2.13 8.45
C THR A 60 10.29 2.55 7.48
N GLU A 61 10.43 3.75 6.90
CA GLU A 61 9.56 4.22 5.81
C GLU A 61 9.47 3.22 4.65
N LYS A 62 10.59 2.53 4.37
CA LYS A 62 10.65 1.47 3.35
C LYS A 62 9.76 0.29 3.70
N GLU A 63 9.80 -0.20 4.94
CA GLU A 63 8.96 -1.31 5.39
C GLU A 63 7.48 -0.93 5.37
N LEU A 64 7.16 0.29 5.81
CA LEU A 64 5.81 0.83 5.78
C LEU A 64 5.27 0.96 4.35
N THR A 65 6.08 1.48 3.44
CA THR A 65 5.73 1.56 2.01
C THR A 65 5.54 0.16 1.42
N CYS A 66 6.39 -0.81 1.79
CA CYS A 66 6.23 -2.20 1.38
C CYS A 66 4.92 -2.82 1.88
N LEU A 67 4.43 -2.45 3.07
CA LEU A 67 3.14 -2.92 3.58
C LEU A 67 1.97 -2.36 2.76
N ILE A 68 2.02 -1.06 2.43
CA ILE A 68 1.01 -0.41 1.58
C ILE A 68 0.97 -1.05 0.18
N LEU A 69 2.14 -1.42 -0.36
CA LEU A 69 2.25 -1.99 -1.71
C LEU A 69 2.27 -3.52 -1.74
N LYS A 70 2.09 -4.20 -0.59
CA LYS A 70 2.33 -5.65 -0.44
C LYS A 70 1.54 -6.47 -1.46
N ASN A 71 0.25 -6.18 -1.59
CA ASN A 71 -0.65 -6.94 -2.47
C ASN A 71 -0.43 -6.62 -3.95
N TYR A 72 0.25 -5.52 -4.28
CA TYR A 72 0.53 -5.15 -5.66
C TYR A 72 1.69 -5.94 -6.29
N ARG A 73 2.69 -6.31 -5.48
CA ARG A 73 3.84 -7.08 -5.96
C ARG A 73 3.48 -8.49 -6.42
N ASP A 74 2.40 -9.05 -5.88
CA ASP A 74 1.95 -10.40 -6.25
C ASP A 74 1.17 -10.40 -7.59
N GLU A 75 0.48 -9.31 -7.94
CA GLU A 75 -0.24 -9.20 -9.23
C GLU A 75 0.69 -9.03 -10.44
N LYS A 76 1.90 -8.46 -10.28
CA LYS A 76 2.78 -8.11 -11.41
C LYS A 76 3.95 -9.03 -11.71
N ARG A 77 4.13 -10.15 -10.99
CA ARG A 77 5.23 -11.09 -11.29
C ARG A 77 4.98 -11.99 -12.49
N ILE A 78 3.80 -11.92 -13.09
CA ILE A 78 3.48 -12.59 -14.35
C ILE A 78 3.33 -11.50 -15.41
N GLY A 79 4.28 -11.37 -16.33
CA GLY A 79 4.08 -10.53 -17.54
C GLY A 79 4.95 -9.28 -17.73
N CYS A 80 6.05 -9.12 -16.98
CA CYS A 80 7.11 -8.15 -17.31
C CYS A 80 7.64 -8.29 -18.76
N GLY A 81 7.53 -9.48 -19.35
CA GLY A 81 8.11 -9.81 -20.67
C GLY A 81 9.64 -9.84 -20.70
N CYS A 82 10.31 -9.49 -19.60
CA CYS A 82 11.74 -9.68 -19.46
C CYS A 82 12.10 -11.18 -19.46
N ALA A 83 13.27 -11.52 -20.01
CA ALA A 83 13.74 -12.90 -20.15
C ALA A 83 13.64 -13.72 -18.84
N THR A 84 13.86 -13.08 -17.69
CA THR A 84 13.73 -13.71 -16.36
C THR A 84 12.28 -14.04 -15.99
N CYS A 85 11.30 -13.22 -16.38
CA CYS A 85 9.88 -13.49 -16.10
C CYS A 85 9.29 -14.49 -17.10
N GLU A 86 9.76 -14.49 -18.35
CA GLU A 86 9.37 -15.53 -19.33
C GLU A 86 9.89 -16.91 -18.92
N ALA A 87 11.12 -17.00 -18.41
CA ALA A 87 11.68 -18.26 -17.93
C ALA A 87 10.83 -18.88 -16.80
N LYS A 88 10.44 -18.05 -15.81
CA LYS A 88 9.59 -18.49 -14.69
C LYS A 88 8.16 -18.86 -15.08
N LEU A 89 7.67 -18.38 -16.23
CA LEU A 89 6.37 -18.79 -16.75
C LEU A 89 6.44 -20.18 -17.37
N ARG A 90 7.50 -20.48 -18.14
CA ARG A 90 7.71 -21.81 -18.72
C ARG A 90 7.89 -22.90 -17.66
N GLU A 91 8.62 -22.59 -16.58
CA GLU A 91 8.82 -23.51 -15.45
C GLU A 91 7.53 -23.85 -14.68
N LYS A 92 6.43 -23.10 -14.86
CA LYS A 92 5.14 -23.36 -14.22
C LYS A 92 4.16 -24.14 -15.10
N GLU A 93 4.48 -24.34 -16.38
CA GLU A 93 3.65 -25.06 -17.36
C GLU A 93 4.12 -26.51 -17.58
N GLU A 94 5.24 -26.91 -16.97
CA GLU A 94 5.76 -28.29 -16.87
C GLU A 94 5.40 -28.94 -15.53
#